data_AF-A0A5P5ZLH4-F1
#
_entry.id   AF-A0A5P5ZLH4-F1
#
_cell.length_a   1.000
_cell.length_b   1.000
_cell.length_c   1.000
_cell.angle_alpha   90.00
_cell.angle_beta   90.00
_cell.angle_gamma   90.00
#
_symmetry.space_group_name_H-M   'P 1'
#
loop_
_entity.id
_entity.type
_entity.pdbx_description
1 polymer ?
#
loop_
_entity_poly.entity_id
_entity_poly.type
_entity_poly.pdbx_seq_one_letter_code
_entity_poly.pdbx_strand_id
1 'polypeptide(L)' 'MKNADIRNLSAGDLQNKLAELKAEYQKTKLAHRISPVENPIQIRDLRRTIARLETEVTAKQQ' A
#
# COMPACT_ATOMS: atom_id res chain seq x y z
N MET A 1 -6.29 2.56 6.12
CA MET A 1 -7.25 1.46 5.86
C MET A 1 -7.33 0.54 7.06
N LYS A 2 -8.54 0.20 7.53
CA LYS A 2 -8.72 -0.83 8.56
C LYS A 2 -8.74 -2.20 7.86
N ASN A 3 -8.30 -3.25 8.54
CA ASN A 3 -8.22 -4.60 7.94
C ASN A 3 -9.60 -5.11 7.47
N ALA A 4 -10.68 -4.64 8.11
CA ALA A 4 -12.06 -4.95 7.70
C ALA A 4 -12.39 -4.48 6.28
N ASP A 5 -11.92 -3.29 5.89
CA ASP A 5 -12.14 -2.72 4.56
C ASP A 5 -11.37 -3.50 3.48
N ILE A 6 -10.21 -4.06 3.87
CA ILE A 6 -9.33 -4.82 2.96
C ILE A 6 -9.90 -6.21 2.67
N ARG A 7 -10.57 -6.83 3.66
CA ARG A 7 -11.18 -8.16 3.50
C ARG A 7 -12.37 -8.19 2.54
N ASN A 8 -13.11 -7.08 2.46
CA ASN A 8 -14.28 -6.96 1.58
C ASN A 8 -13.93 -6.80 0.09
N LEU A 9 -12.65 -6.60 -0.26
CA LEU A 9 -12.20 -6.45 -1.65
C LEU A 9 -12.03 -7.80 -2.34
N SER A 10 -12.34 -7.86 -3.64
CA SER A 10 -12.10 -9.05 -4.48
C SER A 10 -10.59 -9.33 -4.64
N ALA A 11 -10.21 -10.57 -4.97
CA ALA A 11 -8.82 -10.94 -5.21
C ALA A 11 -8.19 -10.11 -6.36
N GLY A 12 -8.96 -9.80 -7.41
CA GLY A 12 -8.52 -8.94 -8.51
C GLY A 12 -8.32 -7.48 -8.08
N ASP A 13 -9.24 -6.96 -7.27
CA ASP A 13 -9.14 -5.58 -6.76
C ASP A 13 -7.96 -5.40 -5.80
N LEU A 14 -7.65 -6.43 -4.99
CA LEU A 14 -6.48 -6.43 -4.11
C LEU A 14 -5.17 -6.33 -4.89
N GLN A 15 -5.02 -7.08 -5.99
CA GLN A 15 -3.83 -7.02 -6.84
C GLN A 15 -3.70 -5.67 -7.54
N ASN A 16 -4.79 -5.14 -8.09
CA ASN A 16 -4.82 -3.81 -8.73
C ASN A 16 -4.43 -2.70 -7.75
N LYS A 17 -5.03 -2.73 -6.53
CA LYS A 17 -4.73 -1.74 -5.48
C LYS A 17 -3.29 -1.83 -5.00
N LEU A 18 -2.74 -3.04 -4.92
CA LEU A 18 -1.36 -3.28 -4.53
C LEU A 18 -0.38 -2.73 -5.57
N ALA A 19 -0.66 -2.89 -6.87
CA ALA A 19 0.15 -2.32 -7.93
C ALA A 19 0.14 -0.77 -7.90
N GLU A 20 -1.05 -0.18 -7.75
CA GLU A 20 -1.24 1.27 -7.61
C GLU A 20 -0.45 1.85 -6.43
N LEU A 21 -0.62 1.27 -5.23
CA LEU A 21 0.03 1.75 -4.02
C LEU A 21 1.55 1.53 -4.04
N LYS A 22 2.05 0.48 -4.69
CA LYS A 22 3.50 0.29 -4.89
C LYS A 22 4.09 1.38 -5.77
N ALA A 23 3.41 1.75 -6.86
CA ALA A 23 3.84 2.83 -7.73
C ALA A 23 3.85 4.17 -6.98
N GLU A 24 2.79 4.45 -6.22
CA GLU A 24 2.69 5.66 -5.41
C GLU A 24 3.77 5.73 -4.33
N TYR A 25 4.03 4.63 -3.62
CA TYR A 25 5.11 4.55 -2.64
C TYR A 25 6.49 4.84 -3.23
N GLN A 26 6.79 4.30 -4.42
CA GLN A 26 8.05 4.57 -5.11
C GLN A 26 8.18 6.05 -5.50
N LYS A 27 7.10 6.64 -6.03
CA LYS A 27 7.06 8.06 -6.38
C LYS A 27 7.31 8.96 -5.17
N THR A 28 6.62 8.70 -4.06
CA THR A 28 6.74 9.50 -2.83
C THR A 28 8.11 9.30 -2.17
N LYS A 29 8.68 8.09 -2.22
CA LYS A 29 10.04 7.82 -1.72
C LYS A 29 11.10 8.56 -2.55
N LEU A 30 10.95 8.58 -3.87
CA LEU A 30 11.84 9.34 -4.75
C LEU A 30 11.70 10.84 -4.52
N ALA A 31 10.47 11.35 -4.43
CA ALA A 31 10.18 12.75 -4.13
C ALA A 31 10.82 13.17 -2.80
N HIS A 32 10.70 12.34 -1.74
CA HIS A 32 11.31 12.61 -0.44
C HIS A 32 12.84 12.71 -0.48
N ARG A 33 13.47 11.94 -1.38
CA ARG A 33 14.92 11.96 -1.55
C ARG A 33 15.42 13.22 -2.25
N ILE A 34 14.58 13.82 -3.09
CA ILE A 34 14.91 15.05 -3.83
C ILE A 34 14.58 16.29 -2.99
N SER A 35 13.42 16.29 -2.34
CA SER A 35 12.96 17.38 -1.47
C SER A 35 12.30 16.80 -0.21
N PRO A 36 12.55 17.37 0.98
CA PRO A 36 11.84 16.95 2.19
C PRO A 36 10.33 17.05 1.98
N VAL A 37 9.62 15.92 2.14
CA VAL A 37 8.15 15.92 2.05
C VAL A 37 7.62 16.51 3.34
N GLU A 38 6.57 17.33 3.26
CA GLU A 38 5.94 17.94 4.43
C GLU A 38 5.55 16.91 5.50
N ASN A 39 5.10 15.72 5.08
CA ASN A 39 4.59 14.69 5.98
C ASN A 39 5.21 13.30 5.69
N PRO A 40 6.42 13.00 6.24
CA PRO A 40 7.06 11.69 6.06
C PRO A 40 6.27 10.53 6.70
N ILE A 41 5.34 10.82 7.60
CA ILE A 41 4.41 9.83 8.19
C ILE A 41 3.58 9.13 7.11
N GLN A 42 3.21 9.82 6.03
CA GLN A 42 2.43 9.23 4.94
C GLN A 42 3.17 8.08 4.26
N ILE A 43 4.50 8.17 4.12
CA ILE A 43 5.34 7.10 3.55
C ILE A 43 5.28 5.84 4.42
N ARG A 44 5.27 6.01 5.74
CA ARG A 44 5.13 4.90 6.69
C ARG A 44 3.75 4.24 6.58
N ASP A 45 2.71 5.05 6.48
CA ASP A 45 1.32 4.56 6.46
C ASP A 45 0.99 3.87 5.13
N LEU A 46 1.52 4.37 4.00
CA LEU A 46 1.52 3.69 2.69
C LEU A 46 2.19 2.32 2.79
N ARG A 47 3.40 2.25 3.37
CA ARG A 47 4.14 0.98 3.55
C ARG A 47 3.35 -0.04 4.37
N ARG A 48 2.73 0.39 5.47
CA ARG A 48 1.87 -0.47 6.30
C ARG A 48 0.65 -0.98 5.54
N THR A 49 0.09 -0.14 4.67
CA THR A 49 -1.07 -0.52 3.85
C THR A 49 -0.70 -1.55 2.80
N ILE A 50 0.45 -1.41 2.14
CA ILE A 50 1.00 -2.42 1.20
C ILE A 50 1.19 -3.77 1.90
N ALA A 51 1.82 -3.79 3.08
CA ALA A 51 2.05 -5.02 3.82
C ALA A 51 0.74 -5.74 4.21
N ARG A 52 -0.31 -4.98 4.57
CA ARG A 52 -1.64 -5.55 4.86
C ARG A 52 -2.28 -6.16 3.61
N LEU A 53 -2.17 -5.49 2.46
CA LEU A 53 -2.67 -6.01 1.19
C LEU A 53 -1.92 -7.29 0.77
N GLU A 54 -0.60 -7.31 0.89
CA GLU A 54 0.21 -8.51 0.62
C GLU A 54 -0.19 -9.68 1.51
N THR A 55 -0.41 -9.43 2.80
CA THR A 55 -0.84 -10.46 3.76
C THR A 55 -2.20 -11.06 3.37
N GLU A 56 -3.17 -10.22 2.97
CA GLU A 56 -4.50 -10.69 2.57
C GLU A 56 -4.48 -11.39 1.21
N VAL A 57 -3.61 -10.98 0.27
CA VAL A 57 -3.39 -11.72 -0.98
C VAL A 57 -2.87 -13.12 -0.67
N THR A 58 -1.85 -13.26 0.19
CA THR A 58 -1.34 -14.58 0.61
C THR A 58 -2.41 -15.41 1.32
N ALA A 59 -3.21 -14.80 2.21
CA ALA A 59 -4.28 -15.49 2.93
C ALA A 59 -5.41 -15.99 2.04
N LYS A 60 -5.66 -15.36 0.88
CA LYS A 60 -6.63 -15.84 -0.13
C LYS A 60 -6.05 -16.87 -1.11
N GLN A 61 -4.72 -17.00 -1.15
CA GLN A 61 -4.00 -17.90 -2.05
C GLN A 61 -3.68 -19.25 -1.39
N GLN A 62 -3.63 -19.30 -0.06
CA GLN A 62 -3.57 -20.53 0.75
C GLN A 62 -4.97 -21.12 0.96
#